data_AF-A0A2M7WGW1-F1
#
_entry.id   AF-A0A2M7WGW1-F1
#
_cell.length_a   1.000
_cell.length_b   1.000
_cell.length_c   1.000
_cell.angle_alpha   90.00
_cell.angle_beta   90.00
_cell.angle_gamma   90.00
#
_symmetry.space_group_name_H-M   'P 1'
#
loop_
_entity.id
_entity.type
_entity.pdbx_description
1 polymer ?
#
loop_
_entity_poly.entity_id
_entity_poly.type
_entity_poly.pdbx_seq_one_letter_code
_entity_poly.pdbx_strand_id
1 'polypeptide(L)'
;MKFDKADNFRIRPLRRMVQIAFLLITLWIGIEFAIFVSQLEKGGHPTISRPPGVEAFLPISALISLKYWILTGVFNEIHPSALVVLLIILATAILLKKGFCSWVCPVGWISELLSGLHKIVFGRRENLPRWLDYPLRSLKYLLMFFFVWAVFGQMNLESLRSFIDSPYNRVADIKMLKFFLEMSATTFWVLIILVFLSILIPYFWCRYLCPYGALLGALSWLSPFKIHRHRESCIDCSKCTRVCPSYIDVHKANAVYSDECHSCWRCVDACPVKDTLYFSITRRKIKLTRISYAVLIILFFVLGTALAQITGHWQNSISLDEYRYHIRHLNDSAHGHNRGQVSEYGNSRQYEQQLEK
;
A
#
# COMPACT_ATOMS: atom_id res chain seq x y z
N MET A 1 22.74 21.77 -34.23
CA MET A 1 21.76 20.81 -33.68
C MET A 1 21.60 21.11 -32.19
N LYS A 2 20.59 21.92 -31.82
CA LYS A 2 20.37 22.37 -30.44
C LYS A 2 19.96 21.16 -29.59
N PHE A 3 20.81 20.75 -28.65
CA PHE A 3 20.40 19.88 -27.55
C PHE A 3 19.38 20.67 -26.72
N ASP A 4 18.09 20.42 -26.97
CA ASP A 4 17.00 20.93 -26.14
C ASP A 4 17.30 20.57 -24.70
N LYS A 5 17.35 21.60 -23.84
CA LYS A 5 17.48 21.52 -22.39
C LYS A 5 16.67 20.34 -21.87
N ALA A 6 17.41 19.32 -21.45
CA ALA A 6 16.90 18.04 -20.98
C ALA A 6 15.74 18.21 -20.01
N ASP A 7 14.60 17.60 -20.35
CA ASP A 7 13.67 16.90 -19.46
C ASP A 7 13.69 17.33 -17.98
N ASN A 8 13.39 18.60 -17.73
CA ASN A 8 13.02 19.07 -16.40
C ASN A 8 11.64 18.49 -16.10
N PHE A 9 11.65 17.31 -15.46
CA PHE A 9 10.49 16.64 -14.89
C PHE A 9 9.82 17.57 -13.88
N ARG A 10 8.94 18.47 -14.33
CA ARG A 10 8.00 19.14 -13.45
C ARG A 10 6.92 18.13 -13.10
N ILE A 11 7.19 17.33 -12.07
CA ILE A 11 6.10 16.71 -11.31
C ILE A 11 5.19 17.86 -10.89
N ARG A 12 3.94 17.82 -11.36
CA ARG A 12 2.99 18.89 -11.09
C ARG A 12 2.87 19.07 -9.57
N PRO A 13 2.86 20.32 -9.08
CA PRO A 13 2.87 20.61 -7.65
C PRO A 13 1.72 19.91 -6.93
N LEU A 14 0.55 19.81 -7.55
CA LEU A 14 -0.63 19.13 -6.99
C LEU A 14 -0.35 17.70 -6.54
N ARG A 15 0.22 16.84 -7.39
CA ARG A 15 0.49 15.43 -7.01
C ARG A 15 1.49 15.36 -5.86
N ARG A 16 2.50 16.22 -5.89
CA ARG A 16 3.53 16.28 -4.86
C ARG A 16 2.96 16.77 -3.52
N MET A 17 2.06 17.74 -3.54
CA MET A 17 1.33 18.19 -2.35
C MET A 17 0.53 17.05 -1.73
N VAL A 18 -0.21 16.27 -2.55
CA VAL A 18 -0.97 15.11 -2.05
C VAL A 18 -0.05 14.06 -1.44
N GLN A 19 1.05 13.70 -2.13
CA GLN A 19 2.04 12.75 -1.61
C GLN A 19 2.64 13.20 -0.26
N ILE A 20 3.02 14.49 -0.16
CA ILE A 20 3.60 15.05 1.08
C ILE A 20 2.55 15.07 2.19
N ALA A 21 1.30 15.46 1.89
CA ALA A 21 0.23 15.46 2.88
C ALA A 21 -0.01 14.06 3.47
N PHE A 22 -0.13 13.04 2.63
CA PHE A 22 -0.29 11.65 3.10
C PHE A 22 0.94 11.11 3.82
N LEU A 23 2.15 11.50 3.41
CA LEU A 23 3.38 11.18 4.15
C LEU A 23 3.34 11.78 5.55
N LEU A 24 3.00 13.06 5.68
CA LEU A 24 2.92 13.74 6.97
C LEU A 24 1.84 13.12 7.87
N ILE A 25 0.67 12.77 7.32
CA ILE A 25 -0.37 12.04 8.05
C ILE A 25 0.17 10.69 8.54
N THR A 26 0.87 9.96 7.68
CA THR A 26 1.45 8.65 8.03
C THR A 26 2.50 8.77 9.14
N LEU A 27 3.38 9.77 9.05
CA LEU A 27 4.40 10.02 10.06
C LEU A 27 3.77 10.45 11.39
N TRP A 28 2.74 11.30 11.34
CA TRP A 28 2.01 11.73 12.53
C TRP A 28 1.36 10.52 13.22
N ILE A 29 0.61 9.68 12.51
CA ILE A 29 0.02 8.45 13.06
C ILE A 29 1.10 7.54 13.68
N GLY A 30 2.25 7.39 13.01
CA GLY A 30 3.36 6.59 13.53
C GLY A 30 3.97 7.14 14.82
N ILE A 31 4.17 8.47 14.89
CA ILE A 31 4.69 9.16 16.08
C ILE A 31 3.69 9.05 17.24
N GLU A 32 2.41 9.29 16.96
CA GLU A 32 1.33 9.19 17.94
C GLU A 32 1.25 7.77 18.51
N PHE A 33 1.30 6.75 17.65
CA PHE A 33 1.33 5.35 18.06
C PHE A 33 2.58 5.01 18.87
N ALA A 34 3.76 5.52 18.49
CA ALA A 34 4.99 5.29 19.24
C ALA A 34 4.94 5.91 20.66
N ILE A 35 4.36 7.11 20.80
CA ILE A 35 4.13 7.75 22.10
C ILE A 35 3.16 6.91 22.93
N PHE A 36 2.04 6.45 22.34
CA PHE A 36 1.07 5.59 23.01
C PHE A 36 1.72 4.31 23.56
N VAL A 37 2.48 3.58 22.73
CA VAL A 37 3.17 2.35 23.14
C VAL A 37 4.20 2.62 24.23
N SER A 38 5.03 3.68 24.09
CA SER A 38 6.05 4.02 25.09
C SER A 38 5.45 4.38 26.45
N GLN A 39 4.29 5.03 26.48
CA GLN A 39 3.59 5.37 27.73
C GLN A 39 3.04 4.11 28.42
N LEU A 40 2.50 3.17 27.65
CA LEU A 40 2.04 1.89 28.18
C LEU A 40 3.17 1.04 28.75
N GLU A 41 4.32 0.99 28.08
CA GLU A 41 5.51 0.27 28.56
C GLU A 41 6.04 0.82 29.88
N LYS A 42 5.98 2.14 30.08
CA LYS A 42 6.37 2.81 31.33
C LYS A 42 5.36 2.61 32.47
N GLY A 43 4.26 1.89 32.23
CA GLY A 43 3.21 1.64 33.22
C GLY A 43 2.31 2.85 33.51
N GLY A 44 2.38 3.91 32.70
CA GLY A 44 1.54 5.10 32.85
C GLY A 44 0.12 4.90 32.32
N HIS A 45 -0.76 5.88 32.59
CA HIS A 45 -1.98 6.06 31.81
C HIS A 45 -1.64 6.83 30.54
N PRO A 46 -1.94 6.31 29.35
CA PRO A 46 -1.59 6.98 28.11
C PRO A 46 -2.36 8.30 28.00
N THR A 47 -1.66 9.38 27.66
CA THR A 47 -2.27 10.71 27.45
C THR A 47 -2.90 10.83 26.06
N ILE A 48 -2.59 9.88 25.17
CA ILE A 48 -3.08 9.83 23.80
C ILE A 48 -3.72 8.47 23.56
N SER A 49 -4.82 8.43 22.83
CA SER A 49 -5.45 7.18 22.40
C SER A 49 -4.65 6.51 21.30
N ARG A 50 -4.75 5.18 21.17
CA ARG A 50 -4.20 4.45 20.04
C ARG A 50 -4.76 5.00 18.72
N PRO A 51 -3.93 5.49 17.77
CA PRO A 51 -4.43 5.94 16.48
C PRO A 51 -4.81 4.73 15.60
N PRO A 52 -6.08 4.57 15.20
CA PRO A 52 -6.53 3.41 14.41
C PRO A 52 -5.85 3.32 13.04
N GLY A 53 -5.46 4.47 12.46
CA GLY A 53 -4.79 4.50 11.16
C GLY A 53 -3.48 3.69 11.07
N VAL A 54 -2.89 3.27 12.20
CA VAL A 54 -1.71 2.39 12.23
C VAL A 54 -1.98 1.03 11.58
N GLU A 55 -3.23 0.56 11.57
CA GLU A 55 -3.61 -0.72 10.99
C GLU A 55 -3.50 -0.75 9.46
N ALA A 56 -3.34 0.41 8.81
CA ALA A 56 -3.03 0.51 7.38
C ALA A 56 -1.76 -0.28 6.99
N PHE A 57 -0.88 -0.56 7.95
CA PHE A 57 0.35 -1.33 7.75
C PHE A 57 0.21 -2.83 8.07
N LEU A 58 -1.00 -3.33 8.35
CA LEU A 58 -1.29 -4.74 8.63
C LEU A 58 -2.04 -5.41 7.47
N PRO A 59 -1.45 -5.55 6.27
CA PRO A 59 -2.16 -6.04 5.08
C PRO A 59 -2.63 -7.50 5.19
N ILE A 60 -1.91 -8.34 5.95
CA ILE A 60 -2.29 -9.75 6.16
C ILE A 60 -3.53 -9.82 7.06
N SER A 61 -3.54 -9.06 8.18
CA SER A 61 -4.70 -8.99 9.06
C SER A 61 -5.92 -8.42 8.33
N ALA A 62 -5.72 -7.43 7.46
CA ALA A 62 -6.78 -6.90 6.59
C ALA A 62 -7.33 -7.97 5.62
N LEU A 63 -6.47 -8.80 5.01
CA LEU A 63 -6.86 -9.86 4.08
C LEU A 63 -7.64 -10.99 4.79
N ILE A 64 -7.20 -11.37 5.98
CA ILE A 64 -7.89 -12.34 6.85
C ILE A 64 -9.25 -11.81 7.27
N SER A 65 -9.30 -10.54 7.69
CA SER A 65 -10.55 -9.85 8.07
C SER A 65 -11.52 -9.75 6.88
N LEU A 66 -11.01 -9.53 5.66
CA LEU A 66 -11.82 -9.52 4.45
C LEU A 66 -12.47 -10.89 4.20
N LYS A 67 -11.70 -11.98 4.28
CA LYS A 67 -12.26 -13.33 4.13
C LYS A 67 -13.28 -13.63 5.23
N TYR A 68 -12.97 -13.29 6.47
CA TYR A 68 -13.88 -13.50 7.61
C TYR A 68 -15.21 -12.77 7.42
N TRP A 69 -15.16 -11.50 7.01
CA TRP A 69 -16.34 -10.69 6.72
C TRP A 69 -17.16 -11.23 5.56
N ILE A 70 -16.53 -11.67 4.46
CA ILE A 70 -17.24 -12.28 3.32
C ILE A 70 -17.99 -13.56 3.73
N LEU A 71 -17.40 -14.38 4.60
CA LEU A 71 -17.99 -15.66 5.02
C LEU A 71 -19.06 -15.53 6.09
N THR A 72 -18.95 -14.55 6.99
CA THR A 72 -19.81 -14.45 8.18
C THR A 72 -20.71 -13.22 8.20
N GLY A 73 -20.41 -12.19 7.41
CA GLY A 73 -21.01 -10.87 7.53
C GLY A 73 -20.53 -10.06 8.75
N VAL A 74 -19.66 -10.63 9.60
CA VAL A 74 -19.19 -10.00 10.85
C VAL A 74 -17.90 -9.24 10.61
N PHE A 75 -17.83 -8.01 11.12
CA PHE A 75 -16.64 -7.18 11.05
C PHE A 75 -15.65 -7.54 12.17
N ASN A 76 -14.35 -7.60 11.87
CA ASN A 76 -13.32 -7.88 12.87
C ASN A 76 -13.14 -6.68 13.80
N GLU A 77 -13.33 -6.86 15.10
CA GLU A 77 -13.21 -5.79 16.10
C GLU A 77 -11.77 -5.58 16.63
N ILE A 78 -10.86 -6.53 16.37
CA ILE A 78 -9.45 -6.44 16.80
C ILE A 78 -8.68 -5.45 15.93
N HIS A 79 -8.85 -5.56 14.60
CA HIS A 79 -8.26 -4.65 13.62
C HIS A 79 -9.28 -4.21 12.55
N PRO A 80 -10.31 -3.46 12.93
CA PRO A 80 -11.37 -3.07 12.01
C PRO A 80 -10.88 -2.08 10.94
N SER A 81 -10.04 -1.12 11.33
CA SER A 81 -9.55 -0.10 10.40
C SER A 81 -8.61 -0.67 9.33
N ALA A 82 -7.89 -1.77 9.60
CA ALA A 82 -7.15 -2.51 8.57
C ALA A 82 -8.06 -2.95 7.40
N LEU A 83 -9.23 -3.52 7.71
CA LEU A 83 -10.20 -3.93 6.69
C LEU A 83 -10.78 -2.72 5.96
N VAL A 84 -11.15 -1.66 6.66
CA VAL A 84 -11.65 -0.41 6.06
C VAL A 84 -10.63 0.18 5.08
N VAL A 85 -9.37 0.32 5.51
CA VAL A 85 -8.31 0.87 4.67
C VAL A 85 -8.07 -0.03 3.45
N LEU A 86 -8.06 -1.36 3.62
CA LEU A 86 -7.99 -2.29 2.49
C LEU A 86 -9.13 -2.03 1.50
N LEU A 87 -10.39 -1.99 1.95
CA LEU A 87 -11.55 -1.77 1.09
C LEU A 87 -11.45 -0.43 0.33
N ILE A 88 -11.03 0.65 1.00
CA ILE A 88 -10.79 1.95 0.35
C ILE A 88 -9.74 1.80 -0.75
N ILE A 89 -8.62 1.13 -0.47
CA ILE A 89 -7.55 0.97 -1.46
C ILE A 89 -8.00 0.08 -2.63
N LEU A 90 -8.73 -1.01 -2.38
CA LEU A 90 -9.30 -1.84 -3.46
C LEU A 90 -10.30 -1.04 -4.31
N ALA A 91 -11.16 -0.23 -3.69
CA ALA A 91 -12.10 0.64 -4.39
C ALA A 91 -11.36 1.66 -5.28
N THR A 92 -10.28 2.27 -4.77
CA THR A 92 -9.45 3.17 -5.58
C THR A 92 -8.76 2.43 -6.74
N ALA A 93 -8.37 1.16 -6.57
CA ALA A 93 -7.80 0.35 -7.63
C ALA A 93 -8.79 0.03 -8.75
N ILE A 94 -10.02 -0.32 -8.35
CA ILE A 94 -11.11 -0.61 -9.27
C ILE A 94 -11.56 0.66 -9.99
N LEU A 95 -11.58 1.83 -9.35
CA LEU A 95 -12.09 3.04 -10.01
C LEU A 95 -11.01 3.85 -10.71
N LEU A 96 -9.83 3.98 -10.12
CA LEU A 96 -8.78 4.91 -10.53
C LEU A 96 -7.46 4.21 -10.93
N LYS A 97 -7.50 2.90 -11.21
CA LYS A 97 -6.33 2.01 -11.39
C LYS A 97 -5.42 2.06 -10.15
N LYS A 98 -4.11 1.76 -10.28
CA LYS A 98 -3.11 1.88 -9.20
C LYS A 98 -2.81 3.32 -8.73
N GLY A 99 -3.81 4.22 -8.73
CA GLY A 99 -3.69 5.60 -8.27
C GLY A 99 -3.15 5.72 -6.85
N PHE A 100 -3.62 4.87 -5.94
CA PHE A 100 -3.13 4.79 -4.57
C PHE A 100 -1.59 4.72 -4.52
N CYS A 101 -0.97 3.84 -5.31
CA CYS A 101 0.48 3.64 -5.32
C CYS A 101 1.26 4.91 -5.72
N SER A 102 0.71 5.78 -6.57
CA SER A 102 1.40 6.98 -7.03
C SER A 102 1.02 8.25 -6.28
N TRP A 103 -0.15 8.30 -5.64
CA TRP A 103 -0.69 9.54 -5.05
C TRP A 103 -0.70 9.51 -3.52
N VAL A 104 -0.89 8.34 -2.91
CA VAL A 104 -1.15 8.19 -1.47
C VAL A 104 -0.04 7.40 -0.78
N CYS A 105 0.38 6.29 -1.36
CA CYS A 105 1.32 5.36 -0.74
C CYS A 105 2.69 6.00 -0.47
N PRO A 106 3.17 6.07 0.80
CA PRO A 106 4.48 6.62 1.14
C PRO A 106 5.64 5.86 0.48
N VAL A 107 5.54 4.54 0.39
CA VAL A 107 6.55 3.68 -0.28
C VAL A 107 6.63 4.00 -1.77
N GLY A 108 5.51 4.36 -2.40
CA GLY A 108 5.47 4.81 -3.79
C GLY A 108 6.21 6.13 -4.00
N TRP A 109 6.07 7.07 -3.07
CA TRP A 109 6.82 8.33 -3.08
C TRP A 109 8.32 8.11 -2.86
N ILE A 110 8.70 7.28 -1.89
CA ILE A 110 10.11 6.88 -1.67
C ILE A 110 10.69 6.25 -2.94
N SER A 111 9.95 5.35 -3.58
CA SER A 111 10.38 4.73 -4.84
C SER A 111 10.58 5.76 -5.96
N GLU A 112 9.76 6.82 -5.99
CA GLU A 112 9.93 7.91 -6.94
C GLU A 112 11.17 8.75 -6.64
N LEU A 113 11.49 9.01 -5.37
CA LEU A 113 12.72 9.68 -4.95
C LEU A 113 13.96 8.87 -5.34
N LEU A 114 13.99 7.58 -5.00
CA LEU A 114 15.10 6.68 -5.36
C LEU A 114 15.27 6.56 -6.87
N SER A 115 14.16 6.55 -7.63
CA SER A 115 14.20 6.63 -9.10
C SER A 115 14.72 7.99 -9.62
N GLY A 116 14.54 9.07 -8.86
CA GLY A 116 15.16 10.37 -9.13
C GLY A 116 16.67 10.31 -8.93
N LEU A 117 17.12 9.73 -7.81
CA LEU A 117 18.54 9.50 -7.52
C LEU A 117 19.21 8.64 -8.59
N HIS A 118 18.57 7.57 -9.05
CA HIS A 118 19.04 6.78 -10.19
C HIS A 118 19.40 7.65 -11.40
N LYS A 119 18.50 8.58 -11.80
CA LYS A 119 18.73 9.46 -12.95
C LYS A 119 19.93 10.40 -12.71
N ILE A 120 20.13 10.84 -11.47
CA ILE A 120 21.26 11.71 -11.11
C ILE A 120 22.57 10.91 -11.19
N VAL A 121 22.60 9.69 -10.67
CA VAL A 121 23.80 8.84 -10.62
C VAL A 121 24.18 8.30 -11.99
N PHE A 122 23.22 7.77 -12.75
CA PHE A 122 23.48 7.07 -14.02
C PHE A 122 23.26 7.94 -15.27
N GLY A 123 22.77 9.18 -15.11
CA GLY A 123 22.48 10.12 -16.19
C GLY A 123 21.29 9.77 -17.09
N ARG A 124 20.93 8.48 -17.19
CA ARG A 124 19.80 7.96 -17.97
C ARG A 124 18.99 6.96 -17.16
N ARG A 125 17.74 6.74 -17.60
CA ARG A 125 16.87 5.69 -17.06
C ARG A 125 17.09 4.43 -17.88
N GLU A 126 17.85 3.49 -17.33
CA GLU A 126 18.05 2.21 -17.99
C GLU A 126 16.91 1.24 -17.64
N ASN A 127 16.61 0.41 -18.63
CA ASN A 127 15.70 -0.71 -18.47
C ASN A 127 16.49 -1.98 -18.31
N LEU A 128 16.03 -2.84 -17.41
CA LEU A 128 16.41 -4.24 -17.47
C LEU A 128 15.97 -4.84 -18.81
N PRO A 129 16.79 -5.71 -19.40
CA PRO A 129 16.40 -6.41 -20.60
C PRO A 129 15.15 -7.25 -20.34
N ARG A 130 14.28 -7.36 -21.34
CA ARG A 130 12.94 -7.97 -21.19
C ARG A 130 12.98 -9.39 -20.61
N TRP A 131 13.98 -10.19 -20.99
CA TRP A 131 14.15 -11.56 -20.50
C TRP A 131 14.37 -11.65 -18.98
N LEU A 132 14.89 -10.59 -18.35
CA LEU A 132 15.11 -10.52 -16.91
C LEU A 132 13.96 -9.81 -16.20
N ASP A 133 13.40 -8.76 -16.81
CA ASP A 133 12.28 -8.00 -16.25
C ASP A 133 11.00 -8.84 -16.08
N TYR A 134 10.63 -9.67 -17.07
CA TYR A 134 9.41 -10.47 -16.99
C TYR A 134 9.42 -11.50 -15.84
N PRO A 135 10.46 -12.34 -15.69
CA PRO A 135 10.55 -13.26 -14.55
C PRO A 135 10.56 -12.53 -13.21
N LEU A 136 11.36 -11.47 -13.05
CA LEU A 136 11.40 -10.69 -11.82
C LEU A 136 10.02 -10.09 -11.48
N ARG A 137 9.26 -9.65 -12.48
CA ARG A 137 7.91 -9.11 -12.28
C ARG A 137 6.91 -10.17 -11.84
N SER A 138 7.11 -11.44 -12.20
CA SER A 138 6.25 -12.52 -11.71
C SER A 138 6.39 -12.75 -10.20
N LEU A 139 7.52 -12.37 -9.59
CA LEU A 139 7.78 -12.59 -8.16
C LEU A 139 6.71 -11.94 -7.26
N LYS A 140 6.30 -10.70 -7.51
CA LYS A 140 5.20 -10.07 -6.74
C LYS A 140 3.87 -10.79 -6.91
N TYR A 141 3.62 -11.40 -8.07
CA TYR A 141 2.40 -12.18 -8.32
C TYR A 141 2.47 -13.54 -7.63
N LEU A 142 3.64 -14.16 -7.54
CA LEU A 142 3.87 -15.35 -6.72
C LEU A 142 3.68 -15.05 -5.23
N LEU A 143 4.21 -13.94 -4.73
CA LEU A 143 4.00 -13.50 -3.34
C LEU A 143 2.52 -13.21 -3.06
N MET A 144 1.85 -12.48 -3.96
CA MET A 144 0.41 -12.25 -3.85
C MET A 144 -0.39 -13.56 -3.87
N PHE A 145 -0.06 -14.47 -4.79
CA PHE A 145 -0.68 -15.79 -4.87
C PHE A 145 -0.48 -16.58 -3.59
N PHE A 146 0.72 -16.57 -3.02
CA PHE A 146 1.01 -17.24 -1.74
C PHE A 146 0.09 -16.74 -0.62
N PHE A 147 -0.05 -15.42 -0.42
CA PHE A 147 -0.94 -14.87 0.61
C PHE A 147 -2.41 -15.17 0.34
N VAL A 148 -2.85 -15.05 -0.91
CA VAL A 148 -4.25 -15.36 -1.29
C VAL A 148 -4.52 -16.85 -1.09
N TRP A 149 -3.63 -17.74 -1.51
CA TRP A 149 -3.76 -19.18 -1.34
C TRP A 149 -3.73 -19.60 0.13
N ALA A 150 -2.81 -19.04 0.93
CA ALA A 150 -2.75 -19.31 2.36
C ALA A 150 -4.05 -18.89 3.07
N VAL A 151 -4.55 -17.68 2.81
CA VAL A 151 -5.76 -17.18 3.48
C VAL A 151 -7.03 -17.81 2.91
N PHE A 152 -7.23 -17.82 1.60
CA PHE A 152 -8.47 -18.29 0.98
C PHE A 152 -8.52 -19.81 0.78
N GLY A 153 -7.39 -20.44 0.47
CA GLY A 153 -7.32 -21.89 0.21
C GLY A 153 -7.13 -22.75 1.47
N GLN A 154 -6.28 -22.34 2.41
CA GLN A 154 -5.91 -23.19 3.55
C GLN A 154 -6.74 -22.91 4.83
N MET A 155 -7.00 -21.64 5.17
CA MET A 155 -7.68 -21.33 6.44
C MET A 155 -9.18 -21.62 6.37
N ASN A 156 -9.69 -22.51 7.22
CA ASN A 156 -11.14 -22.65 7.42
C ASN A 156 -11.69 -21.53 8.33
N LEU A 157 -13.02 -21.49 8.54
CA LEU A 157 -13.64 -20.44 9.36
C LEU A 157 -13.13 -20.43 10.81
N GLU A 158 -12.89 -21.60 11.39
CA GLU A 158 -12.37 -21.74 12.75
C GLU A 158 -10.95 -21.20 12.87
N SER A 159 -10.08 -21.51 11.90
CA SER A 159 -8.70 -20.99 11.84
C SER A 159 -8.68 -19.46 11.68
N LEU A 160 -9.62 -18.89 10.92
CA LEU A 160 -9.75 -17.43 10.80
C LEU A 160 -10.08 -16.79 12.14
N ARG A 161 -11.06 -17.32 12.88
CA ARG A 161 -11.42 -16.83 14.22
C ARG A 161 -10.26 -16.97 15.19
N SER A 162 -9.66 -18.15 15.24
CA SER A 162 -8.54 -18.45 16.11
C SER A 162 -7.34 -17.52 15.86
N PHE A 163 -7.03 -17.21 14.59
CA PHE A 163 -6.00 -16.22 14.27
C PHE A 163 -6.41 -14.79 14.67
N ILE A 164 -7.63 -14.36 14.37
CA ILE A 164 -8.11 -13.01 14.69
C ILE A 164 -8.01 -12.75 16.20
N ASP A 165 -8.45 -13.70 17.01
CA ASP A 165 -8.44 -13.60 18.47
C ASP A 165 -7.09 -13.92 19.10
N SER A 166 -6.11 -14.36 18.31
CA SER A 166 -4.79 -14.74 18.82
C SER A 166 -4.08 -13.56 19.52
N PRO A 167 -3.29 -13.84 20.58
CA PRO A 167 -2.44 -12.84 21.20
C PRO A 167 -1.48 -12.19 20.21
N TYR A 168 -1.01 -12.93 19.20
CA TYR A 168 -0.17 -12.39 18.14
C TYR A 168 -0.87 -11.30 17.33
N ASN A 169 -2.10 -11.58 16.84
CA ASN A 169 -2.83 -10.63 16.01
C ASN A 169 -3.22 -9.40 16.84
N ARG A 170 -3.68 -9.55 18.08
CA ARG A 170 -4.08 -8.43 18.97
C ARG A 170 -3.02 -7.34 19.16
N VAL A 171 -1.73 -7.69 19.05
CA VAL A 171 -0.60 -6.74 19.15
C VAL A 171 0.26 -6.68 17.89
N ALA A 172 -0.26 -7.10 16.73
CA ALA A 172 0.50 -7.16 15.49
C ALA A 172 1.05 -5.78 15.06
N ASP A 173 0.30 -4.71 15.33
CA ASP A 173 0.71 -3.31 15.14
C ASP A 173 1.89 -2.91 16.03
N ILE A 174 1.86 -3.26 17.32
CA ILE A 174 2.94 -3.01 18.27
C ILE A 174 4.18 -3.80 17.87
N LYS A 175 4.03 -5.07 17.50
CA LYS A 175 5.14 -5.91 17.02
C LYS A 175 5.75 -5.34 15.75
N MET A 176 4.94 -4.84 14.83
CA MET A 176 5.41 -4.16 13.63
C MET A 176 6.17 -2.88 13.97
N LEU A 177 5.69 -2.05 14.91
CA LEU A 177 6.43 -0.87 15.37
C LEU A 177 7.80 -1.27 15.95
N LYS A 178 7.82 -2.23 16.88
CA LYS A 178 9.07 -2.71 17.49
C LYS A 178 10.03 -3.33 16.49
N PHE A 179 9.53 -4.03 15.47
CA PHE A 179 10.38 -4.54 14.40
C PHE A 179 11.21 -3.44 13.71
N PHE A 180 10.68 -2.20 13.61
CA PHE A 180 11.39 -1.05 13.03
C PHE A 180 12.12 -0.17 14.06
N LEU A 181 11.73 -0.16 15.33
CA LEU A 181 12.45 0.58 16.38
C LEU A 181 13.65 -0.23 16.93
N GLU A 182 13.45 -1.53 17.11
CA GLU A 182 14.41 -2.50 17.65
C GLU A 182 14.95 -3.39 16.50
N MET A 183 15.38 -2.76 15.41
CA MET A 183 15.78 -3.47 14.18
C MET A 183 16.92 -4.45 14.42
N SER A 184 16.71 -5.71 14.05
CA SER A 184 17.77 -6.72 13.98
C SER A 184 18.80 -6.38 12.88
N ALA A 185 20.02 -6.89 13.01
CA ALA A 185 21.05 -6.76 11.97
C ALA A 185 20.58 -7.30 10.61
N THR A 186 19.79 -8.38 10.60
CA THR A 186 19.24 -8.96 9.37
C THR A 186 18.27 -7.99 8.68
N THR A 187 17.33 -7.40 9.44
CA THR A 187 16.38 -6.40 8.94
C THR A 187 17.12 -5.20 8.36
N PHE A 188 18.12 -4.69 9.08
CA PHE A 188 18.93 -3.55 8.66
C PHE A 188 19.61 -3.79 7.30
N TRP A 189 20.32 -4.92 7.15
CA TRP A 189 20.98 -5.27 5.89
C TRP A 189 20.00 -5.49 4.75
N VAL A 190 18.86 -6.16 5.01
CA VAL A 190 17.82 -6.36 3.99
C VAL A 190 17.27 -5.01 3.50
N LEU A 191 16.97 -4.07 4.40
CA LEU A 191 16.50 -2.74 4.02
C LEU A 191 17.55 -1.96 3.22
N ILE A 192 18.82 -2.02 3.60
CA ILE A 192 19.92 -1.41 2.83
C ILE A 192 20.00 -1.98 1.42
N ILE A 193 19.95 -3.30 1.29
CA ILE A 193 19.99 -3.98 -0.02
C ILE A 193 18.79 -3.55 -0.86
N LEU A 194 17.59 -3.49 -0.28
CA LEU A 194 16.39 -3.04 -0.99
C LEU A 194 16.48 -1.58 -1.45
N VAL A 195 17.03 -0.69 -0.63
CA VAL A 195 17.26 0.71 -1.01
C VAL A 195 18.29 0.79 -2.14
N PHE A 196 19.41 0.07 -2.01
CA PHE A 196 20.46 0.03 -3.01
C PHE A 196 19.92 -0.50 -4.36
N LEU A 197 19.21 -1.62 -4.35
CA LEU A 197 18.55 -2.18 -5.54
C LEU A 197 17.52 -1.21 -6.13
N SER A 198 16.82 -0.43 -5.31
CA SER A 198 15.85 0.58 -5.77
C SER A 198 16.51 1.82 -6.39
N ILE A 199 17.79 2.09 -6.09
CA ILE A 199 18.61 3.10 -6.77
C ILE A 199 19.16 2.52 -8.07
N LEU A 200 19.60 1.27 -8.09
CA LEU A 200 20.08 0.62 -9.32
C LEU A 200 18.95 0.42 -10.33
N ILE A 201 17.79 -0.01 -9.85
CA ILE A 201 16.63 -0.35 -10.67
C ILE A 201 15.43 0.50 -10.21
N PRO A 202 14.98 1.46 -11.03
CA PRO A 202 13.86 2.31 -10.68
C PRO A 202 12.61 1.52 -10.27
N TYR A 203 12.03 1.87 -9.11
CA TYR A 203 10.83 1.26 -8.55
C TYR A 203 10.97 -0.25 -8.26
N PHE A 204 12.19 -0.75 -7.96
CA PHE A 204 12.47 -2.16 -7.72
C PHE A 204 11.43 -2.85 -6.81
N TRP A 205 11.19 -2.32 -5.61
CA TRP A 205 10.19 -2.85 -4.67
C TRP A 205 8.78 -2.94 -5.28
N CYS A 206 8.26 -1.82 -5.77
CA CYS A 206 6.90 -1.74 -6.32
C CYS A 206 6.72 -2.59 -7.60
N ARG A 207 7.79 -2.78 -8.38
CA ARG A 207 7.77 -3.51 -9.65
C ARG A 207 7.89 -5.03 -9.45
N TYR A 208 8.67 -5.49 -8.47
CA TYR A 208 9.04 -6.91 -8.35
C TYR A 208 8.65 -7.58 -7.04
N LEU A 209 8.53 -6.86 -5.92
CA LEU A 209 8.35 -7.49 -4.60
C LEU A 209 7.04 -7.15 -3.91
N CYS A 210 6.38 -6.04 -4.26
CA CYS A 210 5.19 -5.58 -3.55
C CYS A 210 3.93 -6.42 -3.90
N PRO A 211 3.42 -7.27 -2.99
CA PRO A 211 2.23 -8.09 -3.26
C PRO A 211 0.97 -7.22 -3.36
N TYR A 212 0.95 -6.10 -2.64
CA TYR A 212 -0.12 -5.11 -2.73
C TYR A 212 -0.15 -4.46 -4.12
N GLY A 213 1.03 -4.17 -4.69
CA GLY A 213 1.15 -3.68 -6.06
C GLY A 213 0.66 -4.71 -7.09
N ALA A 214 0.84 -6.01 -6.86
CA ALA A 214 0.27 -7.06 -7.70
C ALA A 214 -1.25 -7.09 -7.61
N LEU A 215 -1.81 -7.10 -6.39
CA LEU A 215 -3.25 -7.12 -6.14
C LEU A 215 -3.97 -5.93 -6.80
N LEU A 216 -3.48 -4.71 -6.57
CA LEU A 216 -4.06 -3.52 -7.18
C LEU A 216 -3.86 -3.50 -8.70
N GLY A 217 -2.87 -4.22 -9.23
CA GLY A 217 -2.65 -4.36 -10.67
C GLY A 217 -3.65 -5.25 -11.35
N ALA A 218 -3.89 -6.42 -10.76
CA ALA A 218 -4.95 -7.31 -11.19
C ALA A 218 -6.30 -6.58 -11.19
N LEU A 219 -6.64 -5.89 -10.10
CA LEU A 219 -7.89 -5.12 -9.99
C LEU A 219 -7.92 -3.90 -10.94
N SER A 220 -6.78 -3.28 -11.23
CA SER A 220 -6.73 -2.14 -12.16
C SER A 220 -7.12 -2.48 -13.60
N TRP A 221 -7.19 -3.77 -13.95
CA TRP A 221 -7.76 -4.20 -15.23
C TRP A 221 -9.23 -3.79 -15.31
N LEU A 222 -10.01 -4.06 -14.27
CA LEU A 222 -11.45 -3.75 -14.17
C LEU A 222 -11.73 -2.24 -14.23
N SER A 223 -10.72 -1.40 -14.01
CA SER A 223 -10.92 0.03 -13.94
C SER A 223 -11.40 0.66 -15.24
N PRO A 224 -12.51 1.41 -15.22
CA PRO A 224 -13.06 2.02 -16.42
C PRO A 224 -12.16 3.12 -16.96
N PHE A 225 -11.50 3.88 -16.07
CA PHE A 225 -10.66 4.98 -16.49
C PHE A 225 -9.28 4.51 -16.93
N LYS A 226 -8.93 4.79 -18.20
CA LYS A 226 -7.61 4.53 -18.78
C LYS A 226 -7.02 5.80 -19.38
N ILE A 227 -5.71 5.77 -19.61
CA ILE A 227 -5.03 6.79 -20.42
C ILE A 227 -5.28 6.45 -21.89
N HIS A 228 -5.88 7.38 -22.63
CA HIS A 228 -6.14 7.27 -24.07
C HIS A 228 -5.23 8.19 -24.86
N ARG A 229 -4.85 7.75 -26.07
CA ARG A 229 -4.10 8.52 -27.07
C ARG A 229 -5.00 8.88 -28.25
N HIS A 230 -5.06 10.15 -28.61
CA HIS A 230 -5.56 10.58 -29.92
C HIS A 230 -4.43 10.42 -30.95
N ARG A 231 -4.63 9.53 -31.93
CA ARG A 231 -3.61 9.28 -32.97
C ARG A 231 -3.43 10.47 -33.89
N GLU A 232 -4.53 11.12 -34.28
CA GLU A 232 -4.55 12.25 -35.22
C GLU A 232 -3.73 13.45 -34.74
N SER A 233 -3.74 13.74 -33.44
CA SER A 233 -2.96 14.85 -32.87
C SER A 233 -1.55 14.45 -32.43
N CYS A 234 -1.21 13.16 -32.46
CA CYS A 234 0.07 12.69 -31.95
C CYS A 234 1.18 12.79 -33.00
N ILE A 235 2.28 13.45 -32.64
CA ILE A 235 3.47 13.62 -33.47
C ILE A 235 4.53 12.51 -33.26
N ASP A 236 4.16 11.38 -32.65
CA ASP A 236 5.02 10.21 -32.40
C ASP A 236 6.41 10.45 -31.76
N CYS A 237 6.59 11.55 -31.03
CA CYS A 237 7.86 11.94 -30.38
C CYS A 237 8.36 11.02 -29.24
N SER A 238 7.57 9.99 -28.87
CA SER A 238 7.88 8.99 -27.84
C SER A 238 8.23 9.54 -26.43
N LYS A 239 7.98 10.83 -26.15
CA LYS A 239 8.22 11.44 -24.84
C LYS A 239 7.41 10.75 -23.73
N CYS A 240 6.14 10.42 -24.01
CA CYS A 240 5.25 9.74 -23.06
C CYS A 240 5.77 8.38 -22.56
N THR A 241 6.43 7.61 -23.43
CA THR A 241 7.08 6.33 -23.10
C THR A 241 8.33 6.56 -22.26
N ARG A 242 9.18 7.52 -22.66
CA ARG A 242 10.44 7.85 -21.95
C ARG A 242 10.22 8.32 -20.52
N VAL A 243 9.11 9.01 -20.25
CA VAL A 243 8.76 9.48 -18.90
C VAL A 243 8.01 8.46 -18.05
N CYS A 244 7.56 7.34 -18.63
CA CYS A 244 6.80 6.33 -17.93
C CYS A 244 7.71 5.59 -16.92
N PRO A 245 7.41 5.62 -15.61
CA PRO A 245 8.25 4.93 -14.62
C PRO A 245 8.29 3.40 -14.83
N SER A 246 7.22 2.85 -15.41
CA SER A 246 7.09 1.43 -15.70
C SER A 246 7.46 1.07 -17.15
N TYR A 247 7.99 2.04 -17.91
CA TYR A 247 8.46 1.85 -19.29
C TYR A 247 7.42 1.22 -20.23
N ILE A 248 6.16 1.58 -20.03
CA ILE A 248 5.06 1.18 -20.90
C ILE A 248 5.21 1.93 -22.23
N ASP A 249 5.02 1.24 -23.35
CA ASP A 249 5.00 1.80 -24.71
C ASP A 249 3.75 2.65 -24.97
N VAL A 250 3.58 3.74 -24.20
CA VAL A 250 2.41 4.64 -24.26
C VAL A 250 2.23 5.23 -25.66
N HIS A 251 3.33 5.53 -26.36
CA HIS A 251 3.25 6.00 -27.74
C HIS A 251 2.57 4.98 -28.65
N LYS A 252 2.84 3.68 -28.57
CA LYS A 252 2.21 2.70 -29.47
C LYS A 252 0.77 2.36 -29.08
N ALA A 253 0.37 2.66 -27.85
CA ALA A 253 -0.92 2.27 -27.31
C ALA A 253 -2.05 3.27 -27.68
N ASN A 254 -3.18 2.74 -28.13
CA ASN A 254 -4.44 3.51 -28.23
C ASN A 254 -4.99 3.89 -26.86
N ALA A 255 -4.91 2.93 -25.95
CA ALA A 255 -5.26 3.07 -24.55
C ALA A 255 -4.31 2.21 -23.73
N VAL A 256 -3.94 2.69 -22.55
CA VAL A 256 -2.95 2.02 -21.69
C VAL A 256 -3.61 0.92 -20.86
N TYR A 257 -3.69 -0.28 -21.44
CA TYR A 257 -4.05 -1.53 -20.78
C TYR A 257 -2.81 -2.22 -20.26
N SER A 258 -2.32 -1.74 -19.12
CA SER A 258 -1.24 -2.38 -18.37
C SER A 258 -1.56 -2.32 -16.88
N ASP A 259 -1.32 -3.45 -16.24
CA ASP A 259 -1.25 -3.70 -14.81
C ASP A 259 -0.12 -2.90 -14.13
N GLU A 260 0.96 -2.59 -14.84
CA GLU A 260 2.07 -1.77 -14.32
C GLU A 260 1.80 -0.26 -14.34
N CYS A 261 0.65 0.17 -14.86
CA CYS A 261 0.30 1.59 -14.93
C CYS A 261 -0.11 2.13 -13.56
N HIS A 262 0.77 2.88 -12.91
CA HIS A 262 0.51 3.55 -11.62
C HIS A 262 -0.45 4.75 -11.67
N SER A 263 -1.06 5.06 -12.82
CA SER A 263 -1.87 6.28 -13.02
C SER A 263 -1.23 7.55 -12.44
N CYS A 264 0.07 7.73 -12.70
CA CYS A 264 0.86 8.85 -12.19
C CYS A 264 0.75 10.14 -13.03
N TRP A 265 0.08 10.07 -14.20
CA TRP A 265 -0.12 11.17 -15.15
C TRP A 265 1.12 11.76 -15.82
N ARG A 266 2.33 11.24 -15.55
CA ARG A 266 3.59 11.76 -16.14
C ARG A 266 3.57 11.77 -17.67
N CYS A 267 3.00 10.75 -18.30
CA CYS A 267 2.89 10.68 -19.75
C CYS A 267 1.95 11.74 -20.35
N VAL A 268 0.86 12.06 -19.64
CA VAL A 268 -0.07 13.14 -20.00
C VAL A 268 0.62 14.49 -19.85
N ASP A 269 1.34 14.70 -18.74
CA ASP A 269 2.00 15.98 -18.44
C ASP A 269 3.21 16.28 -19.35
N ALA A 270 3.93 15.25 -19.80
CA ALA A 270 5.10 15.40 -20.67
C ALA A 270 4.75 15.52 -22.17
N CYS A 271 3.47 15.34 -22.53
CA CYS A 271 3.05 15.42 -23.92
C CYS A 271 3.17 16.86 -24.44
N PRO A 272 3.93 17.13 -25.53
CA PRO A 272 4.10 18.48 -26.04
C PRO A 272 2.85 19.02 -26.73
N VAL A 273 1.98 18.13 -27.24
CA VAL A 273 0.73 18.50 -27.91
C VAL A 273 -0.42 18.38 -26.90
N LYS A 274 -1.14 19.48 -26.70
CA LYS A 274 -2.30 19.52 -25.78
C LYS A 274 -3.36 18.50 -26.21
N ASP A 275 -4.09 17.98 -25.22
CA ASP A 275 -5.20 17.02 -25.39
C ASP A 275 -4.89 15.71 -26.12
N THR A 276 -3.63 15.42 -26.48
CA THR A 276 -3.26 14.19 -27.19
C THR A 276 -3.34 12.96 -26.28
N LEU A 277 -2.98 13.13 -25.01
CA LEU A 277 -3.11 12.09 -23.98
C LEU A 277 -4.03 12.61 -22.88
N TYR A 278 -5.01 11.80 -22.48
CA TYR A 278 -6.00 12.16 -21.46
C TYR A 278 -6.48 10.92 -20.72
N PHE A 279 -6.99 11.12 -19.51
CA PHE A 279 -7.57 10.06 -18.68
C PHE A 279 -9.09 10.05 -18.87
N SER A 280 -9.67 8.92 -19.28
CA SER A 280 -11.11 8.84 -19.59
C SER A 280 -11.64 7.41 -19.46
N ILE A 281 -12.95 7.28 -19.23
CA ILE A 281 -13.67 5.98 -19.22
C ILE A 281 -13.73 5.37 -20.62
N THR A 282 -13.92 6.20 -21.63
CA THR A 282 -14.06 5.80 -23.03
C THR A 282 -13.47 6.89 -23.91
N ARG A 283 -13.11 6.61 -25.15
CA ARG A 283 -12.40 7.54 -26.06
C ARG A 283 -12.97 8.97 -26.14
N ARG A 284 -14.24 9.26 -25.79
CA ARG A 284 -14.81 10.61 -25.92
C ARG A 284 -15.79 11.10 -24.86
N LYS A 285 -16.23 10.29 -23.88
CA LYS A 285 -17.40 10.66 -23.05
C LYS A 285 -17.06 11.48 -21.79
N ILE A 286 -16.13 11.03 -20.96
CA ILE A 286 -15.86 11.66 -19.65
C ILE A 286 -14.36 11.75 -19.43
N LYS A 287 -13.78 12.92 -19.74
CA LYS A 287 -12.37 13.23 -19.45
C LYS A 287 -12.26 13.60 -17.99
N LEU A 288 -11.49 12.82 -17.23
CA LEU A 288 -11.15 13.19 -15.87
C LEU A 288 -10.03 14.23 -15.92
N THR A 289 -10.11 15.25 -15.07
CA THR A 289 -9.00 16.19 -14.86
C THR A 289 -8.10 15.71 -13.73
N ARG A 290 -6.90 16.28 -13.63
CA ARG A 290 -5.97 16.00 -12.52
C ARG A 290 -6.55 16.39 -11.16
N ILE A 291 -7.24 17.53 -11.11
CA ILE A 291 -7.85 18.03 -9.87
C ILE A 291 -8.96 17.08 -9.45
N SER A 292 -9.88 16.74 -10.37
CA SER A 292 -10.93 15.76 -10.06
C SER A 292 -10.35 14.39 -9.68
N TYR A 293 -9.24 13.95 -10.29
CA TYR A 293 -8.58 12.71 -9.91
C TYR A 293 -8.04 12.76 -8.47
N ALA A 294 -7.35 13.85 -8.10
CA ALA A 294 -6.83 14.05 -6.75
C ALA A 294 -7.97 14.15 -5.72
N VAL A 295 -9.01 14.93 -6.03
CA VAL A 295 -10.20 15.10 -5.17
C VAL A 295 -10.91 13.76 -4.98
N LEU A 296 -11.11 12.97 -6.03
CA LEU A 296 -11.73 11.64 -5.91
C LEU A 296 -10.93 10.72 -5.00
N ILE A 297 -9.60 10.67 -5.15
CA ILE A 297 -8.74 9.87 -4.24
C ILE A 297 -8.91 10.33 -2.80
N ILE A 298 -8.78 11.63 -2.53
CA ILE A 298 -8.91 12.17 -1.17
C ILE A 298 -10.31 11.88 -0.62
N LEU A 299 -11.35 12.02 -1.43
CA LEU A 299 -12.73 11.76 -1.05
C LEU A 299 -12.94 10.29 -0.68
N PHE A 300 -12.34 9.32 -1.39
CA PHE A 300 -12.39 7.91 -1.01
C PHE A 300 -11.83 7.66 0.39
N PHE A 301 -10.69 8.29 0.71
CA PHE A 301 -10.10 8.18 2.04
C PHE A 301 -10.96 8.87 3.09
N VAL A 302 -11.35 10.12 2.88
CA VAL A 302 -12.12 10.91 3.86
C VAL A 302 -13.51 10.31 4.10
N LEU A 303 -14.27 9.98 3.04
CA LEU A 303 -15.59 9.38 3.21
C LEU A 303 -15.49 7.97 3.76
N GLY A 304 -14.53 7.17 3.31
CA GLY A 304 -14.37 5.80 3.78
C GLY A 304 -14.05 5.75 5.27
N THR A 305 -13.14 6.60 5.76
CA THR A 305 -12.84 6.67 7.19
C THR A 305 -13.97 7.31 8.01
N ALA A 306 -14.62 8.36 7.50
CA ALA A 306 -15.74 9.00 8.19
C ALA A 306 -16.94 8.04 8.33
N LEU A 307 -17.27 7.29 7.28
CA LEU A 307 -18.32 6.27 7.35
C LEU A 307 -17.97 5.19 8.37
N ALA A 308 -16.73 4.69 8.36
CA ALA A 308 -16.29 3.70 9.35
C ALA A 308 -16.36 4.21 10.79
N GLN A 309 -16.07 5.50 11.03
CA GLN A 309 -16.22 6.12 12.33
C GLN A 309 -17.68 6.18 12.77
N ILE A 310 -18.57 6.61 11.87
CA ILE A 310 -20.02 6.70 12.15
C ILE A 310 -20.62 5.32 12.43
N THR A 311 -20.17 4.28 11.72
CA THR A 311 -20.64 2.90 11.93
C THR A 311 -19.93 2.16 13.07
N GLY A 312 -18.97 2.79 13.76
CA GLY A 312 -18.21 2.14 14.83
C GLY A 312 -17.19 1.08 14.36
N HIS A 313 -16.88 1.01 13.07
CA HIS A 313 -15.93 0.07 12.46
C HIS A 313 -14.54 0.68 12.24
N TRP A 314 -14.16 1.66 13.07
CA TRP A 314 -12.87 2.35 12.96
C TRP A 314 -11.96 2.14 14.16
N GLN A 315 -12.53 2.10 15.37
CA GLN A 315 -11.78 1.84 16.60
C GLN A 315 -11.83 0.35 16.92
N ASN A 316 -10.77 -0.18 17.52
CA ASN A 316 -10.75 -1.56 17.97
C ASN A 316 -11.35 -1.71 19.38
N SER A 317 -11.67 -2.95 19.77
CA SER A 317 -12.29 -3.28 21.05
C SER A 317 -11.30 -3.66 22.16
N ILE A 318 -9.99 -3.55 21.91
CA ILE A 318 -8.93 -3.96 22.85
C ILE A 318 -8.80 -2.94 23.98
N SER A 319 -8.93 -3.40 25.22
CA SER A 319 -8.83 -2.52 26.41
C SER A 319 -7.38 -2.12 26.71
N LEU A 320 -7.19 -1.03 27.47
CA LEU A 320 -5.85 -0.59 27.89
C LEU A 320 -5.15 -1.62 28.78
N ASP A 321 -5.88 -2.32 29.64
CA ASP A 321 -5.31 -3.33 30.54
C ASP A 321 -4.91 -4.60 29.78
N GLU A 322 -5.69 -4.98 28.78
CA GLU A 322 -5.33 -6.03 27.82
C GLU A 322 -4.06 -5.67 27.04
N TYR A 323 -3.95 -4.43 26.55
CA TYR A 323 -2.71 -3.97 25.91
C TYR A 323 -1.51 -4.04 26.85
N ARG A 324 -1.64 -3.59 28.09
CA ARG A 324 -0.57 -3.68 29.11
C ARG A 324 -0.16 -5.12 29.35
N TYR A 325 -1.12 -6.03 29.45
CA TYR A 325 -0.85 -7.45 29.60
C TYR A 325 -0.03 -7.98 28.42
N HIS A 326 -0.47 -7.75 27.18
CA HIS A 326 0.22 -8.28 26.01
C HIS A 326 1.60 -7.64 25.78
N ILE A 327 1.78 -6.36 26.11
CA ILE A 327 3.08 -5.69 26.02
C ILE A 327 4.09 -6.32 27.00
N ARG A 328 3.67 -6.66 28.23
CA ARG A 328 4.55 -7.31 29.23
C ARG A 328 4.98 -8.71 28.80
N HIS A 329 4.13 -9.42 28.06
CA HIS A 329 4.33 -10.80 27.63
C HIS A 329 4.73 -10.92 26.14
N LEU A 330 5.20 -9.83 25.52
CA LEU A 330 5.38 -9.78 24.06
C LEU A 330 6.39 -10.81 23.51
N ASN A 331 7.32 -11.24 24.36
CA ASN A 331 8.37 -12.21 24.06
C ASN A 331 7.97 -13.67 24.34
N ASP A 332 6.76 -13.88 24.86
CA ASP A 332 6.28 -15.22 25.18
C ASP A 332 5.96 -15.99 23.89
N SER A 333 6.02 -17.32 23.98
CA SER A 333 5.77 -18.22 22.85
C SER A 333 4.36 -18.07 22.26
N ALA A 334 3.37 -17.68 23.07
CA ALA A 334 1.99 -17.40 22.66
C ALA A 334 1.88 -16.21 21.70
N HIS A 335 2.84 -15.28 21.74
CA HIS A 335 2.95 -14.16 20.83
C HIS A 335 3.92 -14.46 19.68
N GLY A 336 4.49 -15.66 19.59
CA GLY A 336 5.32 -16.11 18.48
C GLY A 336 4.47 -16.51 17.25
N HIS A 337 5.04 -16.33 16.04
CA HIS A 337 4.46 -16.93 14.85
C HIS A 337 4.90 -18.40 14.81
N ASN A 338 4.05 -19.32 15.27
CA ASN A 338 4.34 -20.75 15.16
C ASN A 338 4.44 -21.12 13.68
N ARG A 339 5.59 -21.68 13.28
CA ARG A 339 6.10 -21.88 11.91
C ARG A 339 5.17 -22.70 10.99
N GLY A 340 4.00 -22.16 10.63
CA GLY A 340 2.99 -22.84 9.82
C GLY A 340 2.17 -23.91 10.56
N GLN A 341 2.36 -24.07 11.87
CA GLN A 341 1.43 -24.82 12.71
C GLN A 341 0.49 -23.80 13.35
N VAL A 342 -0.80 -23.90 13.01
CA VAL A 342 -1.86 -23.23 13.78
C VAL A 342 -1.76 -23.87 15.16
N SER A 343 -1.04 -23.24 16.10
CA SER A 343 -1.21 -23.63 17.50
C SER A 343 -2.70 -23.56 17.76
N GLU A 344 -3.24 -24.52 18.49
CA GLU A 344 -4.47 -24.27 19.24
C GLU A 344 -4.18 -23.02 20.07
N TYR A 345 -4.53 -21.86 19.53
CA TYR A 345 -4.37 -20.59 20.22
C TYR A 345 -5.25 -20.76 21.45
N GLY A 346 -4.60 -20.86 22.61
CA GLY A 346 -5.22 -21.25 23.86
C GLY A 346 -6.57 -20.55 24.02
N ASN A 347 -7.60 -21.35 24.29
CA ASN A 347 -8.99 -20.97 24.42
C ASN A 347 -9.09 -19.60 25.15
N SER A 348 -9.71 -18.60 24.52
CA SER A 348 -9.85 -17.23 25.05
C SER A 348 -10.40 -17.18 26.48
N ARG A 349 -11.12 -18.22 26.92
CA ARG A 349 -11.56 -18.39 28.32
C ARG A 349 -10.43 -18.49 29.35
N GLN A 350 -9.26 -19.05 29.00
CA GLN A 350 -8.11 -19.09 29.92
C GLN A 350 -7.49 -17.70 30.12
N TYR A 351 -7.65 -16.80 29.14
CA TYR A 351 -7.18 -15.43 29.19
C TYR A 351 -8.11 -14.53 30.04
N GLU A 352 -9.43 -14.65 29.85
CA GLU A 352 -10.43 -13.96 30.68
C GLU A 352 -10.26 -14.32 32.18
N GLN A 353 -10.02 -15.59 32.50
CA GLN A 353 -9.77 -16.04 33.88
C GLN A 353 -8.44 -15.56 34.50
N GLN A 354 -7.49 -15.09 33.68
CA GLN A 354 -6.23 -14.51 34.17
C GLN A 354 -6.31 -12.99 34.37
N LEU A 355 -7.25 -12.30 33.71
CA LEU A 355 -7.51 -10.87 33.93
C LEU A 355 -8.43 -10.62 35.14
N GLU A 356 -9.25 -11.60 35.51
CA GLU A 356 -10.12 -11.53 36.71
C GLU A 356 -9.38 -11.81 38.03
N LYS A 357 -8.09 -12.19 37.97
CA LYS A 357 -7.20 -12.36 39.13
C LYS A 357 -6.17 -11.24 39.19
#